data_AF-A0AAW5AGF0-F1
#
_entry.id   AF-A0AAW5AGF0-F1
#
_cell.length_a   1.000
_cell.length_b   1.000
_cell.length_c   1.000
_cell.angle_alpha   90.00
_cell.angle_beta   90.00
_cell.angle_gamma   90.00
#
_symmetry.space_group_name_H-M   'P 1'
#
loop_
_entity.id
_entity.type
_entity.pdbx_description
1 polymer ?
#
loop_
_entity_poly.entity_id
_entity_poly.type
_entity_poly.pdbx_seq_one_letter_code
_entity_poly.pdbx_strand_id
1 'polypeptide(L)' 'MQVRVLDESGEVIWSQGKKSGMTFLSHREDGTIDKIIAALESALAEARNESLCPISELSAPC' A
#
# COMPACT_ATOMS: atom_id res chain seq x y z
N MET A 1 -6.79 -22.74 16.83
CA MET A 1 -5.42 -22.78 16.29
C MET A 1 -5.08 -21.37 15.85
N GLN A 2 -3.96 -20.82 16.33
CA GLN A 2 -3.45 -19.51 15.98
C GLN A 2 -2.06 -19.73 15.36
N VAL A 3 -1.81 -19.16 14.19
CA VAL A 3 -0.51 -19.21 13.53
C VAL A 3 0.19 -17.87 13.79
N ARG A 4 1.49 -17.91 14.10
CA ARG A 4 2.31 -16.72 14.31
C ARG A 4 3.60 -16.85 13.50
N VAL A 5 4.04 -15.74 12.94
CA VAL A 5 5.35 -15.59 12.31
C VAL A 5 6.16 -14.67 13.20
N LEU A 6 7.39 -15.10 13.51
CA LEU A 6 8.32 -14.37 14.34
C LEU A 6 9.55 -13.97 13.52
N ASP A 7 10.22 -12.90 13.93
CA ASP A 7 11.53 -12.53 13.37
C ASP A 7 12.68 -13.30 14.07
N GLU A 8 13.92 -12.98 13.68
CA GLU A 8 15.14 -13.59 14.22
C GLU A 8 15.36 -13.29 15.72
N SER A 9 14.74 -12.24 16.26
CA SER A 9 14.78 -11.89 17.68
C SER A 9 13.69 -12.57 18.51
N GLY A 10 12.75 -13.27 17.84
CA GLY A 10 11.60 -13.90 18.48
C GLY A 10 10.42 -12.96 18.71
N GLU A 11 10.41 -11.77 18.09
CA GLU A 11 9.30 -10.83 18.13
C GLU A 11 8.23 -11.22 17.10
N VAL A 12 6.95 -11.10 17.46
CA VAL A 12 5.84 -11.51 16.58
C VAL A 12 5.59 -10.42 15.54
N ILE A 13 5.86 -10.72 14.27
CA ILE A 13 5.69 -9.76 13.16
C ILE A 13 4.31 -9.92 12.49
N TRP A 14 3.72 -11.11 12.56
CA TRP A 14 2.39 -11.38 12.03
C TRP A 14 1.70 -12.51 12.79
N SER A 15 0.38 -12.42 12.93
CA SER A 15 -0.44 -13.50 13.45
C SER A 15 -1.73 -13.69 12.68
N GLN A 16 -2.16 -14.94 12.53
CA GLN A 16 -3.44 -15.30 11.94
C GLN A 16 -4.39 -15.83 13.00
N GLY A 17 -5.50 -15.12 13.19
CA GLY A 17 -6.65 -15.59 13.93
C GLY A 17 -7.66 -16.33 13.03
N LYS A 18 -8.74 -16.84 13.60
CA LYS A 18 -9.77 -17.62 12.88
C LYS A 18 -10.46 -16.88 11.71
N LYS A 19 -10.41 -15.55 11.67
CA LYS A 19 -11.14 -14.73 10.68
C LYS A 19 -10.29 -13.65 10.01
N SER A 20 -9.07 -13.41 10.48
CA SER A 20 -8.25 -12.29 10.01
C SER A 20 -6.78 -12.51 10.38
N GLY A 21 -5.88 -12.01 9.53
CA GLY A 21 -4.45 -11.87 9.80
C GLY A 21 -4.13 -10.44 10.23
N MET A 22 -3.26 -10.28 11.23
CA MET A 22 -2.83 -8.99 11.75
C MET A 22 -1.31 -8.92 11.75
N THR A 23 -0.75 -7.92 11.05
CA THR A 23 0.66 -7.54 11.11
C THR A 23 0.91 -6.60 12.28
N PHE A 24 1.98 -6.82 13.04
CA PHE A 24 2.35 -5.97 14.17
C PHE A 24 3.19 -4.77 13.71
N LEU A 25 3.00 -3.63 14.37
CA LEU A 25 3.59 -2.33 14.00
C LEU A 25 5.10 -2.25 14.22
N SER A 26 5.64 -3.03 15.16
CA SER A 26 7.04 -3.01 15.58
C SER A 26 8.03 -3.38 14.48
N HIS A 27 7.60 -4.13 13.45
CA HIS A 27 8.47 -4.56 12.35
C HIS A 27 8.42 -3.63 11.12
N ARG A 28 7.89 -2.41 11.27
CA ARG A 28 7.73 -1.42 10.18
C ARG A 28 8.91 -0.44 10.07
N GLU A 29 9.98 -0.62 10.83
CA GLU A 29 11.11 0.32 10.92
C GLU A 29 11.98 0.41 9.64
N ASP A 30 11.75 -0.42 8.63
CA ASP A 30 12.48 -0.37 7.35
C ASP A 30 11.94 0.70 6.36
N GLY A 31 10.92 1.47 6.78
CA GLY A 31 10.27 2.49 5.97
C GLY A 31 9.45 1.93 4.80
N THR A 32 9.20 0.62 4.75
CA THR A 32 8.41 0.00 3.66
C THR A 32 6.97 0.52 3.65
N ILE A 33 6.39 0.80 4.82
CA ILE A 33 5.04 1.38 4.89
C ILE A 33 5.00 2.79 4.33
N ASP A 34 6.01 3.62 4.62
CA ASP A 34 6.07 4.98 4.10
C ASP A 34 6.19 4.96 2.56
N LYS A 35 6.94 4.01 2.01
CA LYS A 35 7.01 3.80 0.55
C LYS A 35 5.66 3.37 -0.05
N ILE A 36 4.92 2.49 0.63
CA ILE A 36 3.58 2.07 0.18
C ILE A 36 2.62 3.26 0.23
N ILE A 37 2.63 4.04 1.31
CA ILE A 37 1.80 5.24 1.46
C ILE A 37 2.12 6.23 0.33
N ALA A 38 3.40 6.55 0.11
CA ALA A 38 3.82 7.45 -0.96
C ALA A 38 3.36 6.98 -2.35
N ALA A 39 3.51 5.68 -2.65
CA ALA A 39 3.05 5.12 -3.92
C ALA A 39 1.53 5.24 -4.11
N LEU A 40 0.75 5.01 -3.05
CA LEU A 40 -0.71 5.15 -3.08
C LEU A 40 -1.14 6.61 -3.25
N GLU A 41 -0.44 7.54 -2.60
CA GLU A 41 -0.69 8.99 -2.74
C GLU A 41 -0.37 9.48 -4.16
N SER A 42 0.74 9.02 -4.76
CA SER A 42 1.07 9.32 -6.16
C SER A 42 0.00 8.80 -7.12
N ALA A 43 -0.40 7.53 -7.00
CA ALA A 43 -1.44 6.95 -7.84
C ALA A 43 -2.78 7.69 -7.72
N LEU A 44 -3.14 8.14 -6.52
CA LEU A 44 -4.34 8.94 -6.28
C LEU A 44 -4.24 10.32 -6.95
N ALA A 45 -3.07 10.97 -6.89
CA ALA A 45 -2.84 12.25 -7.55
C ALA A 45 -2.94 12.12 -9.08
N GLU A 46 -2.37 11.06 -9.65
CA GLU A 46 -2.46 10.75 -11.08
C GLU A 46 -3.91 10.52 -11.51
N ALA A 47 -4.66 9.66 -10.82
CA ALA A 47 -6.06 9.40 -11.13
C ALA A 47 -6.93 10.68 -11.04
N ARG A 48 -6.65 11.57 -10.08
CA ARG A 48 -7.32 12.87 -9.99
C ARG A 48 -6.97 13.76 -11.18
N ASN A 49 -5.70 13.83 -11.55
CA ASN A 49 -5.26 14.62 -12.70
C ASN A 49 -5.90 14.12 -14.01
N GLU A 50 -5.95 12.81 -14.22
CA GLU A 50 -6.64 12.20 -15.36
C GLU A 50 -8.15 12.50 -15.35
N SER A 51 -8.79 12.48 -14.17
CA SER A 51 -10.20 12.82 -14.07
C SER A 51 -10.51 14.29 -14.39
N LEU A 52 -9.56 15.19 -14.16
CA LEU A 52 -9.67 16.63 -14.43
C LEU A 52 -9.27 16.99 -15.86
N CYS A 53 -8.49 16.15 -16.52
CA CYS A 53 -8.14 16.23 -17.94
C CYS A 53 -8.89 15.14 -18.71
N PRO A 54 -10.21 15.28 -18.95
CA PRO A 54 -10.85 14.44 -19.96
C PRO A 54 -10.12 14.73 -21.26
N ILE A 55 -9.48 13.70 -21.81
CA ILE A 55 -8.71 13.71 -23.04
C ILE A 55 -9.48 14.58 -24.05
N SER A 56 -9.05 15.83 -24.22
CA SER A 56 -9.50 16.67 -25.32
C SER A 56 -8.73 16.20 -26.54
N GLU A 57 -9.03 14.98 -26.97
CA GLU A 57 -8.84 14.54 -28.35
C GLU A 57 -9.90 15.24 -29.18
N LEU A 58 -9.73 16.56 -29.35
CA LEU A 58 -10.36 17.27 -30.43
C LEU A 58 -9.27 17.99 -31.21
N SER A 59 -9.17 17.62 -32.48
CA SER A 59 -8.43 18.26 -33.57
C SER A 59 -6.92 18.01 -33.68
N ALA A 60 -6.57 16.89 -34.32
CA ALA A 60 -5.49 16.93 -35.30
C ALA A 60 -6.02 17.70 -36.55
N PRO A 61 -5.34 18.73 -37.06
CA PRO A 61 -5.67 19.31 -38.35
C PRO A 61 -5.17 18.41 -39.49
N CYS A 62 -5.97 18.35 -40.56
CA CYS A 62 -5.82 17.54 -41.77
C CYS A 62 -4.47 17.69 -42.49
#